data_AF-A0A348NI65-F1
#
_entry.id   AF-A0A348NI65-F1
#
_cell.length_a   1.000
_cell.length_b   1.000
_cell.length_c   1.000
_cell.angle_alpha   90.00
_cell.angle_beta   90.00
_cell.angle_gamma   90.00
#
_symmetry.space_group_name_H-M   'P 1'
#
loop_
_entity.id
_entity.type
_entity.pdbx_description
1 polymer ?
#
loop_
_entity_poly.entity_id
_entity_poly.type
_entity_poly.pdbx_seq_one_letter_code
_entity_poly.pdbx_strand_id
1 'polypeptide(L)'
;MMLALQYDFVEGVLKSVICIGVVFAMLYLLTLVVQVLKPLADKTPASDKETKQEPAAVAAAAKPFGVEDIKDEDMMVAVLVAAIDYRETTKQECNVVSAKEIQ
;
A
#
# COMPACT_ATOMS: atom_id res chain seq x y z
N MET A 1 1.13 13.40 -57.73
CA MET A 1 0.31 14.02 -56.66
C MET A 1 -0.58 12.99 -55.96
N MET A 2 -1.39 12.21 -56.68
CA MET A 2 -2.33 11.24 -56.09
C MET A 2 -1.66 10.07 -55.32
N LEU A 3 -0.47 9.61 -55.75
CA LEU A 3 0.32 8.58 -55.05
C LEU A 3 0.95 9.08 -53.74
N ALA A 4 1.36 10.36 -53.66
CA ALA A 4 1.93 10.94 -52.44
C ALA A 4 0.88 11.02 -51.33
N LEU A 5 -0.34 11.41 -51.70
CA LEU A 5 -1.48 11.51 -50.78
C LEU A 5 -1.85 10.16 -50.13
N GLN A 6 -1.75 9.06 -50.88
CA GLN A 6 -1.99 7.71 -50.33
C GLN A 6 -0.87 7.30 -49.37
N TYR A 7 0.38 7.70 -49.65
CA TYR A 7 1.52 7.40 -48.79
C TYR A 7 1.44 8.15 -47.44
N ASP A 8 1.12 9.45 -47.46
CA ASP A 8 0.92 10.26 -46.25
C ASP A 8 -0.19 9.70 -45.35
N PHE A 9 -1.29 9.23 -45.94
CA PHE A 9 -2.39 8.60 -45.18
C PHE A 9 -1.95 7.31 -44.50
N VAL A 10 -1.22 6.44 -45.22
CA VAL A 10 -0.73 5.18 -44.67
C VAL A 10 0.30 5.42 -43.55
N GLU A 11 1.19 6.39 -43.73
CA GLU A 11 2.17 6.75 -42.71
C GLU A 11 1.50 7.33 -41.46
N GLY A 12 0.50 8.20 -41.62
CA GLY A 12 -0.29 8.73 -40.51
C GLY A 12 -1.04 7.65 -39.73
N VAL A 13 -1.66 6.69 -40.42
CA VAL A 13 -2.32 5.53 -39.78
C VAL A 13 -1.30 4.67 -39.04
N LEU A 14 -0.14 4.41 -39.64
CA LEU A 14 0.93 3.64 -39.01
C LEU A 14 1.44 4.31 -37.73
N LYS A 15 1.65 5.64 -37.75
CA LYS A 15 2.06 6.41 -36.56
C LYS A 15 0.98 6.39 -35.46
N SER A 16 -0.30 6.46 -35.83
CA SER A 16 -1.41 6.39 -34.88
C SER A 16 -1.47 5.03 -34.17
N VAL A 17 -1.35 3.94 -34.92
CA VAL A 17 -1.34 2.57 -34.35
C VAL A 17 -0.14 2.37 -33.41
N ILE A 18 1.04 2.86 -33.80
CA ILE A 18 2.24 2.81 -32.93
C ILE A 18 2.01 3.63 -31.66
N CYS A 19 1.41 4.81 -31.75
CA CYS A 19 1.12 5.68 -30.60
C CYS A 19 0.20 4.98 -29.59
N ILE A 20 -0.88 4.34 -30.06
CA ILE A 20 -1.78 3.56 -29.21
C ILE A 20 -1.00 2.43 -28.49
N GLY A 21 -0.14 1.72 -29.22
CA GLY A 21 0.72 0.68 -28.63
C GLY A 21 1.65 1.20 -27.53
N VAL A 22 2.28 2.36 -27.75
CA VAL A 22 3.15 3.00 -26.75
C VAL A 22 2.39 3.39 -25.49
N VAL A 23 1.16 3.91 -25.62
CA VAL A 23 0.32 4.25 -24.46
C VAL A 23 -0.01 3.00 -23.63
N PHE A 24 -0.38 1.89 -24.29
CA PHE A 24 -0.60 0.61 -23.59
C PHE A 24 0.67 0.08 -22.92
N ALA A 25 1.82 0.20 -23.57
CA ALA A 25 3.10 -0.18 -22.97
C ALA A 25 3.42 0.67 -21.72
N MET A 26 3.10 1.96 -21.74
CA MET A 26 3.27 2.88 -20.61
C MET A 26 2.38 2.47 -19.43
N LEU A 27 1.10 2.16 -19.68
CA LEU A 27 0.17 1.64 -18.66
C LEU A 27 0.59 0.25 -18.14
N TYR A 28 1.14 -0.60 -19.00
CA TYR A 28 1.66 -1.91 -18.61
C TYR A 28 2.87 -1.76 -17.67
N LEU A 29 3.78 -0.84 -17.95
CA LEU A 29 4.90 -0.57 -17.04
C LEU A 29 4.41 -0.07 -15.66
N LEU A 30 3.40 0.80 -15.63
CA LEU A 30 2.84 1.28 -14.36
C LEU A 30 2.20 0.13 -13.56
N THR A 31 1.46 -0.76 -14.21
CA THR A 31 0.88 -1.94 -13.54
C THR A 31 1.96 -2.92 -13.07
N LEU A 32 3.05 -3.09 -13.81
CA LEU A 32 4.21 -3.87 -13.40
C LEU A 32 4.89 -3.27 -12.16
N VAL A 33 5.10 -1.95 -12.13
CA VAL A 33 5.67 -1.25 -10.96
C VAL A 33 4.77 -1.45 -9.73
N VAL A 34 3.45 -1.29 -9.87
CA VAL A 34 2.51 -1.52 -8.77
C VAL A 34 2.50 -3.00 -8.33
N GLN A 35 2.59 -3.96 -9.26
CA GLN A 35 2.68 -5.38 -8.92
C GLN A 35 3.99 -5.75 -8.20
N VAL A 36 5.10 -5.09 -8.50
CA VAL A 36 6.38 -5.32 -7.81
C VAL A 36 6.39 -4.64 -6.44
N LEU A 37 5.71 -3.50 -6.29
CA LEU A 37 5.62 -2.78 -5.02
C LEU A 37 4.59 -3.37 -4.05
N LYS A 38 3.48 -3.95 -4.54
CA LYS A 38 2.49 -4.67 -3.71
C LYS A 38 3.10 -5.72 -2.77
N PRO A 39 3.93 -6.68 -3.21
CA PRO A 39 4.54 -7.68 -2.34
C PRO A 39 5.60 -7.10 -1.39
N LEU A 40 6.11 -5.88 -1.64
CA LEU A 40 6.93 -5.16 -0.67
C LEU A 40 6.07 -4.43 0.39
N ALA A 41 4.86 -3.99 0.04
CA ALA A 41 3.87 -3.44 0.97
C ALA A 41 3.18 -4.54 1.80
N ASP A 42 3.01 -5.75 1.25
CA ASP A 42 2.43 -6.94 1.90
C ASP A 42 3.39 -7.67 2.86
N LYS A 43 4.59 -7.11 3.13
CA LYS A 43 5.42 -7.50 4.29
C LYS A 43 4.90 -6.92 5.62
N THR A 44 3.59 -6.71 5.71
CA THR A 44 2.83 -6.63 6.96
C THR A 44 1.93 -7.88 6.98
N PRO A 45 1.98 -8.72 8.03
CA PRO A 45 1.48 -10.09 7.95
C PRO A 45 -0.06 -10.19 7.80
N ALA A 46 -0.44 -11.08 6.88
CA ALA A 46 -1.62 -11.97 6.88
C ALA A 46 -3.04 -11.36 6.86
N SER A 47 -3.85 -11.71 5.86
CA SER A 47 -4.52 -13.02 5.85
C SER A 47 -5.42 -13.16 4.61
N ASP A 48 -5.08 -14.14 3.79
CA ASP A 48 -6.00 -14.75 2.84
C ASP A 48 -6.82 -15.82 3.58
N LYS A 49 -8.07 -16.02 3.14
CA LYS A 49 -8.89 -17.24 3.22
C LYS A 49 -9.80 -17.50 4.43
N GLU A 50 -11.04 -17.78 4.02
CA GLU A 50 -12.17 -18.35 4.73
C GLU A 50 -11.89 -19.73 5.37
N THR A 51 -12.74 -20.06 6.36
CA THR A 51 -13.17 -21.41 6.81
C THR A 51 -12.39 -22.12 7.94
N LYS A 52 -13.00 -22.04 9.14
CA LYS A 52 -13.30 -23.12 10.12
C LYS A 52 -12.13 -23.98 10.65
N GLN A 53 -11.79 -23.82 11.93
CA GLN A 53 -12.16 -24.73 13.04
C GLN A 53 -11.24 -24.49 14.24
N GLU A 54 -11.85 -24.12 15.37
CA GLU A 54 -11.28 -24.10 16.72
C GLU A 54 -10.69 -25.49 17.11
N PRO A 55 -9.70 -25.55 18.02
CA PRO A 55 -10.06 -25.49 19.43
C PRO A 55 -9.12 -24.65 20.32
N ALA A 56 -9.75 -23.84 21.17
CA ALA A 56 -9.40 -23.57 22.57
C ALA A 56 -7.98 -23.06 22.88
N ALA A 57 -7.87 -21.76 23.16
CA ALA A 57 -7.69 -21.23 24.52
C ALA A 57 -7.15 -19.78 24.47
N VAL A 58 -8.00 -18.85 24.91
CA VAL A 58 -7.64 -17.54 25.48
C VAL A 58 -6.79 -16.62 24.59
N ALA A 59 -7.43 -15.87 23.70
CA ALA A 59 -6.93 -14.55 23.30
C ALA A 59 -8.15 -13.65 23.08
N ALA A 60 -8.45 -12.86 24.10
CA ALA A 60 -9.43 -11.79 23.99
C ALA A 60 -9.07 -10.93 22.77
N ALA A 61 -10.03 -10.76 21.87
CA ALA A 61 -9.91 -9.92 20.70
C ALA A 61 -9.42 -8.52 21.11
N ALA A 62 -8.13 -8.25 20.90
CA ALA A 62 -7.59 -6.92 21.09
C ALA A 62 -8.13 -6.05 19.95
N LYS A 63 -9.09 -5.19 20.28
CA LYS A 63 -9.54 -4.11 19.40
C LYS A 63 -8.29 -3.36 18.92
N PRO A 64 -8.17 -3.00 17.63
CA PRO A 64 -7.08 -2.13 17.19
C PRO A 64 -7.13 -0.85 18.03
N PHE A 65 -6.00 -0.50 18.66
CA PHE A 65 -5.89 0.68 19.51
C PHE A 65 -6.32 1.92 18.74
N GLY A 66 -7.45 2.50 19.15
CA GLY A 66 -8.06 3.63 18.49
C GLY A 66 -7.83 4.93 19.27
N VAL A 67 -8.17 6.05 18.64
CA VAL A 67 -8.12 7.37 19.30
C VAL A 67 -9.05 7.41 20.53
N GLU A 68 -10.10 6.58 20.55
CA GLU A 68 -11.01 6.39 21.68
C GLU A 68 -10.35 5.79 22.92
N ASP A 69 -9.23 5.06 22.75
CA ASP A 69 -8.49 4.43 23.84
C ASP A 69 -7.48 5.39 24.49
N ILE A 70 -7.26 6.57 23.89
CA ILE A 70 -6.44 7.66 24.44
C ILE A 70 -7.31 8.50 25.36
N LYS A 71 -7.15 8.30 26.67
CA LYS A 71 -8.04 8.91 27.68
C LYS A 71 -7.58 10.29 28.14
N ASP A 72 -6.28 10.56 28.04
CA ASP A 72 -5.64 11.74 28.62
C ASP A 72 -4.60 12.31 27.66
N GLU A 73 -4.37 13.62 27.77
CA GLU A 73 -3.39 14.35 26.93
C GLU A 73 -1.97 13.82 27.14
N ASP A 74 -1.62 13.49 28.39
CA ASP A 74 -0.31 12.93 28.73
C ASP A 74 -0.07 11.55 28.08
N MET A 75 -1.10 10.70 27.99
CA MET A 75 -1.00 9.42 27.28
C MET A 75 -0.78 9.61 25.79
N MET A 76 -1.42 10.61 25.17
CA MET A 76 -1.23 10.93 23.76
C MET A 76 0.22 11.34 23.49
N VAL A 77 0.75 12.25 24.31
CA VAL A 77 2.13 12.74 24.18
C VAL A 77 3.11 11.60 24.40
N ALA A 78 2.90 10.75 25.41
CA ALA A 78 3.77 9.60 25.69
C ALA A 78 3.82 8.62 24.51
N VAL A 79 2.66 8.29 23.92
CA VAL A 79 2.59 7.37 22.77
C VAL A 79 3.28 7.97 21.55
N LEU A 80 3.09 9.26 21.27
CA LEU A 80 3.74 9.94 20.16
C LEU A 80 5.26 10.03 20.34
N VAL A 81 5.73 10.41 21.54
CA VAL A 81 7.16 10.49 21.85
C VAL A 81 7.81 9.12 21.74
N ALA A 82 7.17 8.06 22.26
CA ALA A 82 7.67 6.69 22.14
C ALA A 82 7.72 6.22 20.68
N ALA A 83 6.71 6.55 19.87
CA ALA A 83 6.70 6.22 18.45
C ALA A 83 7.82 6.95 17.67
N ILE A 84 8.08 8.22 18.00
CA ILE A 84 9.16 9.00 17.40
C ILE A 84 10.53 8.42 17.78
N ASP A 85 10.77 8.16 19.06
CA ASP A 85 12.04 7.59 19.56
C ASP A 85 12.33 6.21 18.95
N TYR A 86 11.30 5.37 18.85
CA TYR A 86 11.39 4.07 18.20
C TYR A 86 11.75 4.20 16.72
N ARG A 87 11.10 5.13 16.00
CA ARG A 87 11.36 5.39 14.58
C ARG A 87 12.76 5.96 14.36
N GLU A 88 13.25 6.84 15.22
CA GLU A 88 14.62 7.39 15.13
C GLU A 88 15.67 6.29 15.32
N THR A 89 15.45 5.39 16.27
CA THR A 89 16.40 4.31 16.61
C THR A 89 16.40 3.20 15.57
N THR A 90 15.22 2.76 15.12
CA THR A 90 15.07 1.57 14.27
C THR A 90 14.91 1.89 12.79
N LYS A 91 14.57 3.14 12.44
CA LYS A 91 14.20 3.58 11.08
C LYS A 91 13.06 2.76 10.46
N GLN A 92 12.22 2.18 11.31
CA GLN A 92 11.06 1.39 10.90
C GLN A 92 9.77 2.01 11.48
N GLU A 93 8.67 1.82 10.78
CA GLU A 93 7.35 2.25 11.22
C GLU A 93 6.86 1.34 12.36
N CYS A 94 6.26 1.92 13.39
CA CYS A 94 5.66 1.18 14.50
C CYS A 94 4.15 1.36 14.53
N ASN A 95 3.43 0.30 14.89
CA ASN A 95 2.00 0.37 15.19
C ASN A 95 1.77 0.10 16.68
N VAL A 96 1.01 0.97 17.34
CA VAL A 96 0.75 0.89 18.78
C VAL A 96 -0.40 -0.07 19.00
N VAL A 97 -0.12 -1.24 19.61
CA VAL A 97 -1.12 -2.28 19.86
C VAL A 97 -1.86 -2.06 21.18
N SER A 98 -1.19 -1.46 22.16
CA SER A 98 -1.77 -1.11 23.46
C SER A 98 -0.92 -0.06 24.18
N ALA A 99 -1.55 0.90 24.82
CA ALA A 99 -0.90 1.79 25.79
C ALA A 99 -1.58 1.62 27.16
N LYS A 100 -0.78 1.46 28.22
CA LYS A 100 -1.27 1.31 29.59
C LYS A 100 -0.49 2.26 30.50
N GLU A 101 -1.21 3.09 31.23
CA GLU A 101 -0.66 3.88 32.32
C GLU A 101 -0.30 2.97 33.50
N ILE A 102 0.91 3.15 34.02
CA ILE A 102 1.35 2.49 35.25
C ILE A 102 1.46 3.60 36.29
N GLN A 103 0.61 3.53 37.31
CA GLN A 103 0.62 4.40 38.49
C GLN A 103 1.57 3.84 39.55
#